data_AF-A0A923YWG4-F1
#
_entry.id   AF-A0A923YWG4-F1
#
_cell.length_a   1.000
_cell.length_b   1.000
_cell.length_c   1.000
_cell.angle_alpha   90.00
_cell.angle_beta   90.00
_cell.angle_gamma   90.00
#
_symmetry.space_group_name_H-M   'P 1'
#
loop_
_entity.id
_entity.type
_entity.pdbx_description
1 polymer ?
#
loop_
_entity_poly.entity_id
_entity_poly.type
_entity_poly.pdbx_seq_one_letter_code
_entity_poly.pdbx_strand_id
1 'polypeptide(L)'
;KKEDFEKDVFLVNLKLHTTYIEEVKVLQSQDGYQAGVLSKKAKTFTPAERKLNTASNMYPTANVGSMTGGSLGLDPLLNWISGRTKRLKQEVNVEQKELALQKINALFEEIYFTQTLKIQEDKLEGFLYFIVEDSEFLKALSAKNKTMTKFLLVDLSKKYLKLQN
;
A
#
# COMPACT_ATOMS: atom_id res chain seq x y z
N LYS A 1 7.90 -32.77 67.57
CA LYS A 1 7.42 -31.38 67.48
C LYS A 1 6.12 -31.39 66.71
N LYS A 2 5.00 -31.22 67.42
CA LYS A 2 3.63 -31.16 66.89
C LYS A 2 3.29 -29.72 66.48
N GLU A 3 4.25 -29.00 65.91
CA GLU A 3 4.18 -27.53 65.73
C GLU A 3 4.08 -27.11 64.25
N ASP A 4 4.26 -28.03 63.29
CA ASP A 4 4.26 -27.69 61.86
C ASP A 4 2.86 -27.66 61.19
N PHE A 5 1.79 -27.90 61.96
CA PHE A 5 0.41 -27.93 61.44
C PHE A 5 -0.51 -26.84 61.98
N GLU A 6 0.01 -25.83 62.68
CA GLU A 6 -0.70 -24.55 62.80
C GLU A 6 -0.49 -23.75 61.51
N LYS A 7 -0.99 -24.28 60.39
CA LYS A 7 -1.13 -23.48 59.17
C LYS A 7 -2.25 -22.49 59.43
N ASP A 8 -1.85 -21.31 59.89
CA ASP A 8 -2.67 -20.13 60.05
C ASP A 8 -3.57 -19.99 58.82
N VAL A 9 -4.86 -20.22 58.99
CA VAL A 9 -5.81 -20.32 57.88
C VAL A 9 -6.06 -18.90 57.39
N PHE A 10 -5.34 -18.49 56.34
CA PHE A 10 -5.50 -17.18 55.73
C PHE A 10 -6.79 -17.13 54.92
N LEU A 11 -7.87 -16.64 55.54
CA LEU A 11 -9.18 -16.48 54.91
C LEU A 11 -9.20 -15.20 54.06
N VAL A 12 -9.04 -15.37 52.74
CA VAL A 12 -9.18 -14.27 51.77
C VAL A 12 -10.65 -14.08 51.44
N ASN A 13 -11.24 -12.98 51.92
CA ASN A 13 -12.59 -12.58 51.53
C ASN A 13 -12.58 -12.04 50.10
N LEU A 14 -13.02 -12.88 49.16
CA LEU A 14 -13.22 -12.51 47.76
C LEU A 14 -14.53 -11.72 47.63
N LYS A 15 -14.45 -10.48 47.14
CA LYS A 15 -15.63 -9.72 46.73
C LYS A 15 -15.95 -10.05 45.27
N LEU A 16 -17.21 -10.41 45.01
CA LEU A 16 -17.71 -10.67 43.67
C LEU A 16 -17.62 -9.39 42.84
N HIS A 17 -16.71 -9.38 41.86
CA HIS A 17 -16.59 -8.28 40.90
C HIS A 17 -17.36 -8.66 39.65
N THR A 18 -18.59 -8.19 39.54
CA THR A 18 -19.43 -8.38 38.35
C THR A 18 -19.17 -7.24 37.36
N THR A 19 -18.65 -7.56 36.19
CA THR A 19 -18.57 -6.62 35.06
C THR A 19 -19.89 -6.64 34.29
N TYR A 20 -20.57 -5.50 34.25
CA TYR A 20 -21.74 -5.32 33.38
C TYR A 20 -21.28 -4.68 32.07
N ILE A 21 -21.76 -5.20 30.94
CA ILE A 21 -21.50 -4.63 29.61
C ILE A 21 -22.68 -3.71 29.27
N GLU A 22 -22.42 -2.42 29.07
CA GLU A 22 -23.46 -1.42 28.82
C GLU A 22 -24.00 -1.45 27.38
N GLU A 23 -23.14 -1.69 26.39
CA GLU A 23 -23.52 -1.69 24.98
C GLU A 23 -22.56 -2.55 24.13
N VAL A 24 -23.11 -3.36 23.21
CA VAL A 24 -22.32 -4.10 22.21
C VAL A 24 -22.61 -3.50 20.83
N LYS A 25 -21.62 -2.82 20.24
CA LYS A 25 -21.71 -2.34 18.85
C LYS A 25 -21.12 -3.37 17.90
N VAL A 26 -21.97 -3.97 17.07
CA VAL A 26 -21.51 -4.87 16.00
C VAL A 26 -21.08 -4.03 14.81
N LEU A 27 -19.77 -3.78 14.70
CA LEU A 27 -19.19 -3.13 13.53
C LEU A 27 -18.94 -4.16 12.44
N GLN A 28 -19.88 -4.27 11.49
CA GLN A 28 -19.65 -5.07 10.29
C GLN A 28 -18.77 -4.27 9.32
N SER A 29 -17.46 -4.50 9.37
CA SER A 29 -16.53 -4.01 8.37
C SER A 29 -15.70 -5.16 7.82
N GLN A 30 -15.49 -5.16 6.50
CA GLN A 30 -14.56 -6.08 5.84
C GLN A 30 -13.10 -5.75 6.18
N ASP A 31 -12.82 -4.53 6.64
CA ASP A 31 -11.49 -4.11 7.09
C ASP A 31 -11.31 -4.46 8.57
N GLY A 32 -10.46 -5.44 8.85
CA GLY A 32 -10.14 -5.90 10.21
C GLY A 32 -9.61 -4.79 11.13
N TYR A 33 -9.05 -3.71 10.58
CA TYR A 33 -8.67 -2.54 11.37
C TYR A 33 -9.89 -1.74 11.83
N GLN A 34 -10.85 -1.50 10.94
CA GLN A 34 -12.09 -0.80 11.31
C GLN A 34 -13.00 -1.64 12.21
N ALA A 35 -12.93 -2.97 12.07
CA ALA A 35 -13.62 -3.91 12.95
C ALA A 35 -12.96 -4.03 14.35
N GLY A 36 -11.83 -3.35 14.59
CA GLY A 36 -11.11 -3.41 15.88
C GLY A 36 -10.33 -4.70 16.13
N VAL A 37 -10.23 -5.59 15.13
CA VAL A 37 -9.47 -6.85 15.21
C VAL A 37 -7.97 -6.60 15.08
N LEU A 38 -7.58 -5.65 14.24
CA LEU A 38 -6.17 -5.29 14.03
C LEU A 38 -5.82 -4.00 14.77
N SER A 39 -4.66 -3.98 15.42
CA SER A 39 -4.12 -2.78 16.08
C SER A 39 -3.62 -1.72 15.09
N LYS A 40 -3.31 -2.12 13.85
CA LYS A 40 -2.82 -1.25 12.77
C LYS A 40 -3.42 -1.69 11.44
N LYS A 41 -3.59 -0.73 10.52
CA LYS A 41 -4.08 -1.01 9.16
C LYS A 41 -3.14 -1.96 8.42
N ALA A 42 -3.70 -3.00 7.80
CA ALA A 42 -2.93 -3.94 6.99
C ALA A 42 -2.32 -3.25 5.76
N LYS A 43 -1.09 -3.62 5.40
CA LYS A 43 -0.44 -3.11 4.19
C LYS A 43 -1.18 -3.65 2.97
N THR A 44 -1.66 -2.74 2.13
CA THR A 44 -2.30 -3.07 0.85
C THR A 44 -1.25 -2.99 -0.25
N PHE A 45 -1.29 -3.95 -1.16
CA PHE A 45 -0.40 -4.04 -2.30
C PHE A 45 -1.24 -4.12 -3.56
N THR A 46 -0.76 -3.47 -4.62
CA THR A 46 -1.29 -3.67 -5.96
C THR A 46 -0.96 -5.09 -6.46
N PRO A 47 -1.65 -5.58 -7.49
CA PRO A 47 -1.32 -6.85 -8.13
C PRO A 47 0.17 -7.02 -8.50
N ALA A 48 0.83 -6.03 -9.12
CA ALA A 48 2.24 -6.17 -9.48
C ALA A 48 3.15 -6.06 -8.24
N GLU A 49 2.84 -5.19 -7.29
CA GLU A 49 3.58 -5.09 -6.02
C GLU A 49 3.53 -6.40 -5.23
N ARG A 50 2.38 -7.07 -5.21
CA ARG A 50 2.20 -8.37 -4.56
C ARG A 50 3.10 -9.43 -5.22
N LYS A 51 3.15 -9.47 -6.55
CA LYS A 51 4.03 -10.40 -7.29
C LYS A 51 5.51 -10.13 -7.00
N LEU A 52 5.92 -8.86 -7.00
CA LEU A 52 7.30 -8.47 -6.66
C LEU A 52 7.64 -8.86 -5.22
N ASN A 53 6.72 -8.62 -4.28
CA ASN A 53 6.91 -8.94 -2.87
C ASN A 53 7.06 -10.45 -2.64
N THR A 54 6.26 -11.29 -3.30
CA THR A 54 6.42 -12.75 -3.25
C THR A 54 7.74 -13.22 -3.89
N ALA A 55 8.18 -12.59 -4.98
CA ALA A 55 9.41 -12.97 -5.66
C ALA A 55 10.69 -12.51 -4.92
N SER A 56 10.61 -11.38 -4.22
CA SER A 56 11.75 -10.74 -3.53
C SER A 56 11.91 -11.19 -2.09
N ASN A 57 10.81 -11.50 -1.39
CA ASN A 57 10.90 -11.90 0.00
C ASN A 57 11.04 -13.42 0.10
N MET A 58 12.01 -13.84 0.91
CA MET A 58 12.15 -15.22 1.31
C MET A 58 11.06 -15.56 2.33
N TYR A 59 9.84 -15.77 1.86
CA TYR A 59 8.81 -16.39 2.68
C TYR A 59 9.14 -17.87 2.77
N PRO A 60 9.33 -18.46 3.97
CA PRO A 60 9.25 -19.91 4.10
C PRO A 60 7.82 -20.29 3.74
N THR A 61 7.61 -20.67 2.48
CA THR A 61 6.34 -21.23 2.06
C THR A 61 6.27 -22.61 2.71
N ALA A 62 5.36 -22.76 3.67
CA ALA A 62 4.95 -24.05 4.18
C ALA A 62 4.19 -24.82 3.09
N ASN A 63 4.83 -25.12 1.96
CA ASN A 63 4.41 -26.23 1.12
C ASN A 63 4.80 -27.50 1.87
N VAL A 64 3.93 -27.86 2.83
CA VAL A 64 3.89 -29.16 3.53
C VAL A 64 3.48 -30.22 2.51
N GLY A 65 4.32 -30.48 1.52
CA GLY A 65 3.98 -31.39 0.43
C GLY A 65 5.15 -31.98 -0.33
N SER A 66 6.31 -31.33 -0.36
CA SER A 66 7.47 -31.87 -1.06
C SER A 66 8.77 -31.65 -0.28
N MET A 67 9.24 -32.76 0.30
CA MET A 67 10.61 -33.04 0.74
C MET A 67 11.01 -32.59 2.15
N THR A 68 10.99 -33.61 3.02
CA THR A 68 11.87 -33.85 4.17
C THR A 68 13.20 -33.07 4.12
N GLY A 69 13.39 -32.17 5.09
CA GLY A 69 14.68 -31.52 5.36
C GLY A 69 14.81 -30.10 4.80
N GLY A 70 14.35 -29.12 5.58
CA GLY A 70 14.80 -27.72 5.53
C GLY A 70 15.13 -27.14 4.15
N SER A 71 14.15 -27.04 3.24
CA SER A 71 14.31 -26.16 2.09
C SER A 71 14.13 -24.71 2.55
N LEU A 72 15.24 -24.08 2.95
CA LEU A 72 15.34 -22.62 2.87
C LEU A 72 14.94 -22.28 1.44
N GLY A 73 13.82 -21.59 1.24
CA GLY A 73 13.29 -21.27 -0.08
C GLY A 73 14.40 -20.63 -0.93
N LEU A 74 14.97 -21.39 -1.86
CA LEU A 74 16.00 -20.93 -2.80
C LEU A 74 15.39 -20.03 -3.89
N ASP A 75 14.08 -19.81 -3.86
CA ASP A 75 13.33 -18.95 -4.78
C ASP A 75 13.93 -17.55 -4.97
N PRO A 76 14.36 -16.81 -3.93
CA PRO A 76 14.93 -15.46 -4.11
C PRO A 76 16.27 -15.46 -4.86
N LEU A 77 17.13 -16.46 -4.62
CA LEU A 77 18.45 -16.57 -5.26
C LEU A 77 18.28 -16.92 -6.76
N LEU A 78 17.41 -17.89 -7.07
CA LEU A 78 17.07 -18.29 -8.44
C LEU A 78 16.30 -17.18 -9.20
N ASN A 79 15.41 -16.45 -8.53
CA ASN A 79 14.68 -15.30 -9.10
C ASN A 79 15.58 -14.08 -9.37
N TRP A 80 16.66 -13.91 -8.62
CA TRP A 80 17.65 -12.86 -8.87
C TRP A 80 18.51 -13.17 -10.10
N ILE A 81 18.92 -14.43 -10.27
CA ILE A 81 19.73 -14.88 -11.42
C ILE A 81 18.94 -14.87 -12.73
N SER A 82 17.66 -15.22 -12.71
CA SER A 82 16.81 -15.31 -13.92
C SER A 82 16.29 -13.96 -14.45
N GLY A 83 16.53 -12.84 -13.77
CA GLY A 83 16.05 -11.51 -14.19
C GLY A 83 14.54 -11.28 -14.00
N ARG A 84 13.80 -12.26 -13.48
CA ARG A 84 12.36 -12.14 -13.18
C ARG A 84 12.06 -10.99 -12.24
N THR A 85 12.89 -10.78 -11.22
CA THR A 85 12.78 -9.64 -10.28
C THR A 85 12.93 -8.29 -10.98
N LYS A 86 13.81 -8.18 -11.98
CA LYS A 86 13.97 -6.97 -12.80
C LYS A 86 12.72 -6.67 -13.61
N ARG A 87 12.11 -7.68 -14.24
CA ARG A 87 10.84 -7.53 -14.96
C ARG A 87 9.71 -7.12 -14.03
N LEU A 88 9.57 -7.77 -12.87
CA LEU A 88 8.53 -7.43 -11.90
C LEU A 88 8.66 -6.00 -11.36
N LYS A 89 9.88 -5.49 -11.17
CA LYS A 89 10.09 -4.06 -10.82
C LYS A 89 9.60 -3.12 -11.92
N GLN A 90 9.82 -3.46 -13.19
CA GLN A 90 9.30 -2.68 -14.32
C GLN A 90 7.77 -2.73 -14.37
N GLU A 91 7.17 -3.91 -14.15
CA GLU A 91 5.70 -4.07 -14.07
C GLU A 91 5.12 -3.18 -12.96
N VAL A 92 5.76 -3.12 -11.78
CA VAL A 92 5.34 -2.20 -10.69
C VAL A 92 5.43 -0.75 -11.10
N ASN A 93 6.50 -0.33 -11.77
CA ASN A 93 6.65 1.04 -12.23
C ASN A 93 5.56 1.41 -13.26
N VAL A 94 5.21 0.50 -14.17
CA VAL A 94 4.13 0.73 -15.15
C VAL A 94 2.79 0.87 -14.45
N GLU A 95 2.47 -0.03 -13.52
CA GLU A 95 1.21 0.03 -12.75
C GLU A 95 1.09 1.33 -11.94
N GLN A 96 2.20 1.80 -11.33
CA GLN A 96 2.21 3.09 -10.62
C GLN A 96 1.88 4.27 -11.55
N LYS A 97 2.39 4.24 -12.79
CA LYS A 97 2.10 5.28 -13.81
C LYS A 97 0.65 5.22 -14.27
N GLU A 98 0.10 4.03 -14.51
CA GLU A 98 -1.31 3.85 -14.85
C GLU A 98 -2.24 4.37 -13.73
N LEU A 99 -1.94 4.04 -12.47
CA LEU A 99 -2.67 4.56 -11.32
C LEU A 99 -2.55 6.08 -11.19
N ALA A 100 -1.40 6.67 -11.56
CA ALA A 100 -1.25 8.12 -11.59
C ALA A 100 -2.14 8.75 -12.68
N LEU A 101 -2.17 8.19 -13.89
CA LEU A 101 -3.06 8.64 -14.97
C LEU A 101 -4.53 8.58 -14.55
N GLN A 102 -4.98 7.47 -13.95
CA GLN A 102 -6.34 7.34 -13.43
C GLN A 102 -6.67 8.42 -12.39
N LYS A 103 -5.74 8.73 -11.48
CA LYS A 103 -5.91 9.80 -10.49
C LYS A 103 -5.99 11.17 -11.14
N ILE A 104 -5.21 11.42 -12.18
CA ILE A 104 -5.23 12.70 -12.91
C ILE A 104 -6.58 12.88 -13.59
N ASN A 105 -7.06 11.87 -14.31
CA ASN A 105 -8.37 11.89 -14.98
C ASN A 105 -9.53 12.03 -13.98
N ALA A 106 -9.37 11.53 -12.75
CA ALA A 106 -10.36 11.73 -11.68
C ALA A 106 -10.29 13.13 -11.03
N LEU A 107 -9.17 13.84 -11.14
CA LEU A 107 -8.96 15.15 -10.51
C LEU A 107 -9.15 16.33 -11.47
N PHE A 108 -8.94 16.12 -12.77
CA PHE A 108 -8.93 17.14 -13.80
C PHE A 108 -9.74 16.68 -15.00
N GLU A 109 -10.68 17.49 -15.42
CA GLU A 109 -11.45 17.26 -16.65
C GLU A 109 -10.59 17.58 -17.89
N GLU A 110 -10.85 16.92 -19.01
CA GLU A 110 -10.14 17.15 -20.28
C GLU A 110 -10.16 18.63 -20.71
N ILE A 111 -11.28 19.31 -20.44
CA ILE A 111 -11.47 20.74 -20.71
C ILE A 111 -10.41 21.61 -20.00
N TYR A 112 -9.96 21.20 -18.81
CA TYR A 112 -8.91 21.92 -18.09
C TYR A 112 -7.59 21.91 -18.88
N PHE A 113 -7.22 20.78 -19.48
CA PHE A 113 -6.00 20.65 -20.25
C PHE A 113 -6.06 21.44 -21.56
N THR A 114 -7.20 21.37 -22.26
CA THR A 114 -7.36 22.05 -23.55
C THR A 114 -7.54 23.55 -23.42
N GLN A 115 -8.42 24.01 -22.51
CA GLN A 115 -8.74 25.44 -22.38
C GLN A 115 -7.77 26.20 -21.47
N THR A 116 -7.35 25.60 -20.35
CA THR A 116 -6.51 26.30 -19.37
C THR A 116 -5.03 26.16 -19.71
N LEU A 117 -4.59 24.93 -19.99
CA LEU A 117 -3.18 24.65 -20.29
C LEU A 117 -2.83 24.80 -21.78
N LYS A 118 -3.84 25.00 -22.65
CA LYS A 118 -3.70 25.18 -24.09
C LYS A 118 -2.99 23.99 -24.78
N ILE A 119 -3.19 22.79 -24.25
CA ILE A 119 -2.72 21.55 -24.88
C ILE A 119 -3.74 21.16 -25.95
N GLN A 120 -3.28 20.90 -27.17
CA GLN A 120 -4.17 20.43 -28.24
C GLN A 120 -4.65 19.00 -27.93
N GLU A 121 -5.89 18.67 -28.33
CA GLU A 121 -6.54 17.39 -27.98
C GLU A 121 -5.76 16.17 -28.49
N ASP A 122 -5.20 16.26 -29.69
CA ASP A 122 -4.33 15.26 -30.32
C ASP A 122 -3.04 14.99 -29.53
N LYS A 123 -2.64 15.92 -28.67
CA LYS A 123 -1.41 15.85 -27.84
C LYS A 123 -1.69 15.61 -26.37
N LEU A 124 -2.96 15.48 -25.98
CA LEU A 124 -3.35 15.28 -24.59
C LEU A 124 -2.71 14.03 -24.00
N GLU A 125 -2.81 12.89 -24.68
CA GLU A 125 -2.21 11.63 -24.21
C GLU A 125 -0.69 11.75 -24.04
N GLY A 126 0.00 12.35 -25.03
CA GLY A 126 1.43 12.59 -24.96
C GLY A 126 1.82 13.50 -23.79
N PHE A 127 1.02 14.52 -23.50
CA PHE A 127 1.22 15.38 -22.34
C PHE A 127 1.01 14.60 -21.02
N LEU A 128 -0.02 13.76 -20.93
CA LEU A 128 -0.28 12.94 -19.75
C LEU A 128 0.87 11.96 -19.46
N TYR A 129 1.42 11.33 -20.49
CA TYR A 129 2.63 10.50 -20.34
C TYR A 129 3.84 11.33 -19.88
N PHE A 130 4.02 12.53 -20.44
CA PHE A 130 5.12 13.42 -20.07
C PHE A 130 5.09 13.83 -18.58
N ILE A 131 3.93 14.21 -18.05
CA ILE A 131 3.82 14.65 -16.64
C ILE A 131 3.98 13.51 -15.65
N VAL A 132 3.63 12.28 -16.04
CA VAL A 132 3.76 11.09 -15.18
C VAL A 132 5.22 10.63 -15.05
N GLU A 133 6.13 11.08 -15.91
CA GLU A 133 7.57 10.89 -15.71
C GLU A 133 8.17 11.85 -14.67
N ASP A 134 7.49 12.94 -14.32
CA ASP A 134 8.00 13.91 -13.35
C ASP A 134 7.81 13.43 -11.91
N SER A 135 8.93 13.14 -11.23
CA SER A 135 8.92 12.58 -9.88
C SER A 135 8.36 13.53 -8.83
N GLU A 136 8.46 14.85 -9.02
CA GLU A 136 7.96 15.83 -8.07
C GLU A 136 6.43 15.95 -8.17
N PHE A 137 5.93 15.91 -9.41
CA PHE A 137 4.50 15.84 -9.70
C PHE A 137 3.86 14.59 -9.10
N LEU A 138 4.48 13.41 -9.28
CA LEU A 138 3.97 12.17 -8.67
C LEU A 138 3.96 12.21 -7.14
N LYS A 139 4.96 12.84 -6.51
CA LYS A 139 4.99 13.07 -5.05
C LYS A 139 3.85 14.00 -4.61
N ALA A 140 3.61 15.10 -5.32
CA ALA A 140 2.51 16.01 -5.01
C ALA A 140 1.13 15.34 -5.17
N LEU A 141 0.96 14.55 -6.24
CA LEU A 141 -0.25 13.81 -6.55
C LEU A 141 -0.54 12.74 -5.48
N SER A 142 0.47 11.97 -5.08
CA SER A 142 0.35 10.95 -4.04
C SER A 142 0.11 11.55 -2.64
N ALA A 143 0.69 12.71 -2.34
CA ALA A 143 0.44 13.47 -1.11
C ALA A 143 -0.96 14.12 -1.06
N LYS A 144 -1.77 13.98 -2.13
CA LYS A 144 -3.10 14.60 -2.28
C LYS A 144 -3.08 16.14 -2.16
N ASN A 145 -1.93 16.76 -2.44
CA ASN A 145 -1.79 18.22 -2.37
C ASN A 145 -2.25 18.84 -3.70
N LYS A 146 -3.54 19.20 -3.78
CA LYS A 146 -4.16 19.72 -5.00
C LYS A 146 -3.50 21.01 -5.50
N THR A 147 -3.12 21.91 -4.60
CA THR A 147 -2.50 23.20 -4.96
C THR A 147 -1.14 22.99 -5.58
N MET A 148 -0.28 22.18 -4.95
CA MET A 148 1.05 21.87 -5.50
C MET A 148 0.94 21.10 -6.82
N THR A 149 0.02 20.15 -6.90
CA THR A 149 -0.23 19.38 -8.14
C THR A 149 -0.62 20.31 -9.28
N LYS A 150 -1.54 21.26 -9.06
CA LYS A 150 -1.94 22.26 -10.06
C LYS A 150 -0.77 23.16 -10.47
N PHE A 151 0.01 23.63 -9.50
CA PHE A 151 1.15 24.49 -9.77
C PHE A 151 2.20 23.81 -10.65
N LEU A 152 2.61 22.59 -10.29
CA LEU A 152 3.55 21.79 -11.09
C LEU A 152 2.99 21.48 -12.48
N LEU A 153 1.69 21.18 -12.58
CA LEU A 153 1.04 20.90 -13.86
C LEU A 153 1.12 22.09 -14.84
N VAL A 154 1.01 23.32 -14.33
CA VAL A 154 1.18 24.54 -15.14
C VAL A 154 2.64 24.74 -15.59
N ASP A 155 3.61 24.42 -14.74
CA ASP A 155 5.02 24.49 -15.13
C ASP A 155 5.37 23.43 -16.19
N LEU A 156 4.88 22.20 -16.00
CA LEU A 156 5.06 21.10 -16.93
C LEU A 156 4.37 21.35 -18.28
N SER A 157 3.19 21.97 -18.31
CA SER A 157 2.54 22.33 -19.58
C SER A 157 3.37 23.32 -20.39
N LYS A 158 3.96 24.33 -19.74
CA LYS A 158 4.88 25.28 -20.40
C LYS A 158 6.12 24.59 -20.95
N LYS A 159 6.71 23.66 -20.19
CA LYS A 159 7.86 22.85 -20.63
C LYS A 159 7.50 21.99 -21.85
N TYR A 160 6.35 21.31 -21.81
CA TYR A 160 5.87 20.47 -22.90
C TYR A 160 5.63 21.26 -24.18
N LEU A 161 4.95 22.41 -24.08
CA LEU A 161 4.71 23.28 -25.24
C LEU A 161 6.00 23.83 -25.85
N LYS A 162 7.05 24.06 -25.05
CA LYS A 162 8.37 24.46 -25.56
C LYS A 162 9.10 23.35 -26.31
N LEU A 163 8.86 22.08 -25.97
CA LEU A 163 9.47 20.94 -26.65
C LEU A 163 8.83 20.63 -28.02
N GLN A 164 7.63 21.16 -28.26
CA GLN A 164 6.89 20.98 -29.52
C GLN A 164 7.16 22.07 -30.56
N ASN A 165 7.88 23.13 -30.18
CA ASN A 165 8.34 24.20 -31.08
C ASN A 165 9.81 23.98 -31.41
#